data_AF-R1GEE1-F1
#
_entry.id   AF-R1GEE1-F1
#
_cell.length_a   1.000
_cell.length_b   1.000
_cell.length_c   1.000
_cell.angle_alpha   90.00
_cell.angle_beta   90.00
_cell.angle_gamma   90.00
#
_symmetry.space_group_name_H-M   'P 1'
#
loop_
_entity.id
_entity.type
_entity.pdbx_description
1 polymer ?
#
loop_
_entity_poly.entity_id
_entity_poly.type
_entity_poly.pdbx_seq_one_letter_code
_entity_poly.pdbx_strand_id
1 'polypeptide(L)'
;MPDPKDPSRIVTTTTTTTFSMAKEMARSVCQKFLEARFIESVEGKTDFMSKTAVWQMTPKGMHVLQRFCQRNGINQKHVYEVLDSSRNTMHLVILERELETDKLNHDQATIEVVFRRFVGHEGPNAKANTAQADSDSLNEYSTGMVGVKMARERKIGDKIYMNTFTGKASVDWLMDCSTMVDKREAYEMCSLFYEFGLMAPVEVFPNSNRFQPTKSAIYYVTEKGQRIAGWIQSPKASLNGDAAAAAANRPREGTTRDSNANRMTVIIRDPALRLLFREFLRETHCEENLSFYLDVSEFLGGYKQAKRANQTPKLEIIRETLAAAYTLAARMTRAVGDDEAMVRSLDEVATLFDQAQNSVFKLMASDSVPKFMREPKYASVIRDRNLDAMPGSFNNNNNSAGLAAS
;
A
#
# COMPACT_ATOMS: atom_id res chain seq x y z
N MET A 1 -3.30 5.42 33.82
CA MET A 1 -2.20 5.66 34.79
C MET A 1 -2.79 5.64 36.20
N PRO A 2 -2.06 5.21 37.24
CA PRO A 2 -2.56 5.28 38.61
C PRO A 2 -2.94 6.72 39.01
N ASP A 3 -4.00 6.90 39.79
CA ASP A 3 -4.39 8.20 40.34
C ASP A 3 -3.26 8.71 41.27
N PRO A 4 -2.77 9.95 41.09
CA PRO A 4 -1.74 10.53 41.96
C PRO A 4 -2.12 10.54 43.46
N LYS A 5 -3.42 10.49 43.77
CA LYS A 5 -3.95 10.46 45.15
C LYS A 5 -4.31 9.05 45.63
N ASP A 6 -4.45 8.09 44.71
CA ASP A 6 -4.78 6.70 45.00
C ASP A 6 -4.15 5.75 43.96
N PRO A 7 -2.95 5.20 44.24
CA PRO A 7 -2.23 4.32 43.31
C PRO A 7 -2.99 3.05 42.91
N SER A 8 -4.08 2.69 43.60
CA SER A 8 -4.89 1.52 43.29
C SER A 8 -5.91 1.77 42.16
N ARG A 9 -6.19 3.03 41.81
CA ARG A 9 -7.15 3.41 40.76
C ARG A 9 -6.45 3.77 39.47
N ILE A 10 -6.80 3.12 38.36
CA ILE A 10 -6.32 3.49 37.03
C ILE A 10 -7.20 4.65 36.50
N VAL A 11 -6.61 5.84 36.37
CA VAL A 11 -7.18 6.97 35.65
C VAL A 11 -6.91 6.79 34.15
N THR A 12 -7.99 6.68 33.39
CA THR A 12 -7.98 6.73 31.92
C THR A 12 -8.35 8.14 31.48
N THR A 13 -7.40 8.87 30.89
CA THR A 13 -7.65 10.19 30.31
C THR A 13 -8.09 10.02 28.87
N THR A 14 -9.36 10.33 28.57
CA THR A 14 -9.89 10.34 27.20
C THR A 14 -9.82 11.76 26.65
N THR A 15 -8.90 12.03 25.71
CA THR A 15 -8.87 13.29 24.96
C THR A 15 -9.87 13.20 23.81
N THR A 16 -10.93 14.01 23.86
CA THR A 16 -11.88 14.14 22.74
C THR A 16 -11.53 15.37 21.94
N THR A 17 -11.04 15.18 20.71
CA THR A 17 -10.85 16.29 19.76
C THR A 17 -12.10 16.40 18.90
N THR A 18 -12.92 17.42 19.16
CA THR A 18 -14.11 17.70 18.35
C THR A 18 -13.74 18.70 17.25
N PHE A 19 -13.87 18.28 15.99
CA PHE A 19 -13.75 19.17 14.84
C PHE A 19 -15.13 19.70 14.48
N SER A 20 -15.34 21.02 14.60
CA SER A 20 -16.52 21.68 14.03
C SER A 20 -16.22 22.12 12.60
N MET A 21 -17.14 21.87 11.68
CA MET A 21 -17.02 22.30 10.29
C MET A 21 -18.29 22.98 9.81
N ALA A 22 -18.13 24.01 8.97
CA ALA A 22 -19.26 24.63 8.29
C ALA A 22 -19.94 23.62 7.35
N LYS A 23 -21.24 23.80 7.11
CA LYS A 23 -22.04 22.88 6.30
C LYS A 23 -21.47 22.64 4.90
N GLU A 24 -21.01 23.68 4.21
CA GLU A 24 -20.42 23.54 2.87
C GLU A 24 -19.07 22.81 2.89
N MET A 25 -18.28 22.99 3.96
CA MET A 25 -17.05 22.24 4.16
C MET A 25 -17.35 20.74 4.39
N ALA A 26 -18.35 20.43 5.22
CA ALA A 26 -18.79 19.05 5.44
C ALA A 26 -19.22 18.38 4.13
N ARG A 27 -20.02 19.07 3.32
CA ARG A 27 -20.43 18.56 1.99
C ARG A 27 -19.23 18.33 1.09
N SER A 28 -18.27 19.25 1.05
CA SER A 28 -17.05 19.09 0.25
C SER A 28 -16.24 17.86 0.69
N VAL A 29 -16.11 17.63 1.99
CA VAL A 29 -15.43 16.44 2.52
C VAL A 29 -16.17 15.15 2.13
N CYS A 30 -17.50 15.11 2.30
CA CYS A 30 -18.32 13.98 1.89
C CYS A 30 -18.22 13.72 0.37
N GLN A 31 -18.19 14.78 -0.44
CA GLN A 31 -18.01 14.69 -1.89
C GLN A 31 -16.65 14.06 -2.23
N LYS A 32 -15.56 14.44 -1.54
CA LYS A 32 -14.25 13.80 -1.70
C LYS A 32 -14.28 12.32 -1.31
N PHE A 33 -15.01 11.95 -0.26
CA PHE A 33 -15.13 10.55 0.17
C PHE A 33 -15.89 9.71 -0.87
N LEU A 34 -16.90 10.30 -1.51
CA LEU A 34 -17.62 9.69 -2.61
C LEU A 34 -16.72 9.52 -3.85
N GLU A 35 -15.97 10.56 -4.23
CA GLU A 35 -15.04 10.53 -5.37
C GLU A 35 -13.89 9.53 -5.17
N ALA A 36 -13.38 9.45 -3.94
CA ALA A 36 -12.38 8.47 -3.51
C ALA A 36 -12.95 7.05 -3.33
N ARG A 37 -14.27 6.89 -3.49
CA ARG A 37 -15.00 5.61 -3.38
C ARG A 37 -14.92 4.95 -2.00
N PHE A 38 -14.87 5.76 -0.95
CA PHE A 38 -14.97 5.27 0.43
C PHE A 38 -16.42 5.06 0.86
N ILE A 39 -17.33 5.83 0.28
CA ILE A 39 -18.76 5.73 0.52
C ILE A 39 -19.52 5.69 -0.79
N GLU A 40 -20.71 5.12 -0.77
CA GLU A 40 -21.62 5.04 -1.89
C GLU A 40 -23.06 5.30 -1.43
N SER A 41 -23.92 5.76 -2.34
CA SER A 41 -25.34 5.94 -2.05
C SER A 41 -26.08 4.62 -2.18
N VAL A 42 -26.92 4.31 -1.20
CA VAL A 42 -27.84 3.16 -1.26
C VAL A 42 -28.98 3.41 -2.27
N GLU A 43 -29.24 4.68 -2.60
CA GLU A 43 -30.33 5.12 -3.48
C GLU A 43 -29.83 5.65 -4.84
N GLY A 44 -28.53 5.48 -5.15
CA GLY A 44 -27.93 5.96 -6.39
C GLY A 44 -27.77 7.49 -6.48
N LYS A 45 -27.80 8.21 -5.34
CA LYS A 45 -27.51 9.65 -5.29
C LYS A 45 -26.02 9.92 -5.53
N THR A 46 -25.74 11.04 -6.18
CA THR A 46 -24.38 11.46 -6.55
C THR A 46 -23.93 12.74 -5.86
N ASP A 47 -24.79 13.33 -5.02
CA ASP A 47 -24.53 14.57 -4.29
C ASP A 47 -25.14 14.55 -2.88
N PHE A 48 -24.70 15.48 -2.04
CA PHE A 48 -25.14 15.63 -0.65
C PHE A 48 -26.17 16.77 -0.47
N MET A 49 -27.00 17.02 -1.49
CA MET A 49 -28.06 18.04 -1.42
C MET A 49 -29.33 17.49 -0.75
N SER A 50 -29.61 16.20 -0.94
CA SER A 50 -30.74 15.52 -0.31
C SER A 50 -30.52 15.33 1.19
N LYS A 51 -31.54 15.67 1.99
CA LYS A 51 -31.54 15.43 3.45
C LYS A 51 -31.91 14.00 3.83
N THR A 52 -32.53 13.25 2.91
CA THR A 52 -33.03 11.89 3.17
C THR A 52 -32.12 10.81 2.60
N ALA A 53 -31.03 11.20 1.93
CA ALA A 53 -30.15 10.24 1.27
C ALA A 53 -29.45 9.33 2.30
N VAL A 54 -29.52 8.03 2.04
CA VAL A 54 -28.80 7.01 2.82
C VAL A 54 -27.49 6.67 2.11
N TRP A 55 -26.41 6.71 2.90
CA TRP A 55 -25.05 6.42 2.45
C TRP A 55 -24.48 5.27 3.25
N GLN A 56 -23.63 4.48 2.62
CA GLN A 56 -22.94 3.37 3.25
C GLN A 56 -21.46 3.37 2.88
N MET A 57 -20.64 2.74 3.71
CA MET A 57 -19.22 2.54 3.39
C MET A 57 -19.06 1.45 2.32
N THR A 58 -18.20 1.69 1.35
CA THR A 58 -17.75 0.65 0.42
C THR A 58 -16.76 -0.29 1.14
N PRO A 59 -16.49 -1.50 0.61
CA PRO A 59 -15.42 -2.37 1.11
C PRO A 59 -14.06 -1.66 1.20
N LYS A 60 -13.74 -0.81 0.21
CA LYS A 60 -12.56 0.07 0.24
C LYS A 60 -12.58 1.02 1.44
N GLY A 61 -13.69 1.71 1.65
CA GLY A 61 -13.86 2.63 2.78
C GLY A 61 -13.69 1.94 4.13
N MET A 62 -14.27 0.75 4.30
CA MET A 62 -14.09 -0.04 5.52
C MET A 62 -12.63 -0.47 5.74
N HIS A 63 -11.93 -0.90 4.69
CA HIS A 63 -10.51 -1.24 4.79
C HIS A 63 -9.65 -0.03 5.16
N VAL A 64 -9.90 1.14 4.55
CA VAL A 64 -9.20 2.39 4.90
C VAL A 64 -9.50 2.80 6.35
N LEU A 65 -10.76 2.68 6.79
CA LEU A 65 -11.15 2.95 8.18
C LEU A 65 -10.46 1.99 9.15
N GLN A 66 -10.40 0.69 8.83
CA GLN A 66 -9.70 -0.30 9.66
C GLN A 66 -8.23 0.10 9.86
N ARG A 67 -7.54 0.45 8.78
CA ARG A 67 -6.15 0.92 8.85
C ARG A 67 -6.01 2.20 9.65
N PHE A 68 -6.92 3.16 9.47
CA PHE A 68 -6.95 4.39 10.24
C PHE A 68 -7.13 4.10 11.74
N CYS A 69 -8.08 3.24 12.10
CA CYS A 69 -8.33 2.85 13.48
C CYS A 69 -7.15 2.10 14.10
N GLN A 70 -6.53 1.17 13.37
CA GLN A 70 -5.33 0.47 13.84
C GLN A 70 -4.16 1.42 14.07
N ARG A 71 -3.84 2.29 13.11
CA ARG A 71 -2.75 3.27 13.21
C ARG A 71 -2.99 4.28 14.34
N ASN A 72 -4.24 4.65 14.56
CA ASN A 72 -4.61 5.62 15.59
C ASN A 72 -5.05 5.01 16.92
N GLY A 73 -5.01 3.68 17.05
CA GLY A 73 -5.46 2.94 18.23
C GLY A 73 -6.95 3.08 18.58
N ILE A 74 -7.79 3.51 17.64
CA ILE A 74 -9.21 3.77 17.89
C ILE A 74 -9.92 2.46 18.23
N ASN A 75 -10.32 2.34 19.50
CA ASN A 75 -11.02 1.17 20.02
C ASN A 75 -12.45 1.55 20.46
N GLN A 76 -13.39 1.59 19.50
CA GLN A 76 -14.77 1.97 19.73
C GLN A 76 -15.71 0.87 19.24
N LYS A 77 -16.66 0.44 20.09
CA LYS A 77 -17.55 -0.70 19.79
C LYS A 77 -18.29 -0.55 18.45
N HIS A 78 -18.91 0.61 18.23
CA HIS A 78 -19.69 0.88 17.00
C HIS A 78 -18.82 0.88 15.73
N VAL A 79 -17.51 1.14 15.85
CA VAL A 79 -16.57 1.04 14.73
C VAL A 79 -16.31 -0.43 14.41
N TYR A 80 -16.02 -1.25 15.42
CA TYR A 80 -15.80 -2.69 15.21
C TYR A 80 -17.04 -3.41 14.69
N GLU A 81 -18.25 -3.01 15.09
CA GLU A 81 -19.49 -3.55 14.51
C GLU A 81 -19.54 -3.39 12.97
N VAL A 82 -18.95 -2.33 12.42
CA VAL A 82 -18.82 -2.12 10.97
C VAL A 82 -17.63 -2.93 10.41
N LEU A 83 -16.48 -2.88 11.07
CA LEU A 83 -15.24 -3.50 10.58
C LEU A 83 -15.26 -5.04 10.61
N ASP A 84 -15.96 -5.63 11.57
CA ASP A 84 -16.13 -7.09 11.71
C ASP A 84 -17.32 -7.61 10.88
N SER A 85 -18.05 -6.71 10.22
CA SER A 85 -19.16 -7.10 9.35
C SER A 85 -18.66 -7.85 8.11
N SER A 86 -19.53 -8.69 7.53
CA SER A 86 -19.23 -9.44 6.30
C SER A 86 -19.00 -8.58 5.07
N ARG A 87 -19.08 -7.25 5.18
CA ARG A 87 -18.83 -6.31 4.08
C ARG A 87 -17.38 -5.86 4.00
N ASN A 88 -16.61 -5.99 5.07
CA ASN A 88 -15.20 -5.62 5.08
C ASN A 88 -14.34 -6.71 4.43
N THR A 89 -14.46 -6.84 3.11
CA THR A 89 -13.86 -7.92 2.32
C THR A 89 -12.65 -7.49 1.51
N MET A 90 -12.29 -6.22 1.55
CA MET A 90 -11.34 -5.62 0.61
C MET A 90 -9.90 -6.00 0.94
N HIS A 91 -9.20 -6.55 -0.05
CA HIS A 91 -7.75 -6.74 -0.09
C HIS A 91 -7.12 -5.62 -0.90
N LEU A 92 -7.04 -4.43 -0.29
CA LEU A 92 -6.62 -3.23 -0.99
C LEU A 92 -5.14 -3.27 -1.42
N VAL A 93 -4.86 -2.84 -2.66
CA VAL A 93 -3.50 -2.62 -3.14
C VAL A 93 -2.97 -1.32 -2.55
N ILE A 94 -1.94 -1.43 -1.73
CA ILE A 94 -1.32 -0.28 -1.07
C ILE A 94 -0.19 0.19 -1.96
N LEU A 95 -0.42 1.28 -2.69
CA LEU A 95 0.57 1.82 -3.60
C LEU A 95 1.71 2.49 -2.83
N GLU A 96 2.93 2.28 -3.30
CA GLU A 96 4.12 2.92 -2.76
C GLU A 96 4.17 4.38 -3.23
N ARG A 97 4.25 5.29 -2.25
CA ARG A 97 4.31 6.73 -2.47
C ARG A 97 5.63 7.30 -1.96
N GLU A 98 6.08 8.38 -2.58
CA GLU A 98 7.19 9.18 -2.07
C GLU A 98 6.75 9.98 -0.84
N LEU A 99 7.48 9.88 0.27
CA LEU A 99 7.10 10.51 1.54
C LEU A 99 6.99 12.04 1.46
N GLU A 100 7.85 12.69 0.67
CA GLU A 100 7.89 14.16 0.60
C GLU A 100 6.85 14.76 -0.34
N THR A 101 6.53 14.07 -1.43
CA THR A 101 5.69 14.60 -2.51
C THR A 101 4.30 13.96 -2.56
N ASP A 102 4.09 12.86 -1.83
CA ASP A 102 2.92 11.98 -1.89
C ASP A 102 2.64 11.42 -3.30
N LYS A 103 3.63 11.52 -4.22
CA LYS A 103 3.48 11.02 -5.59
C LYS A 103 3.71 9.52 -5.68
N LEU A 104 3.09 8.91 -6.68
CA LEU A 104 3.28 7.51 -7.02
C LEU A 104 4.67 7.28 -7.61
N ASN A 105 5.26 6.12 -7.32
CA ASN A 105 6.52 5.72 -7.95
C ASN A 105 6.27 5.36 -9.43
N HIS A 106 7.10 5.89 -10.33
CA HIS A 106 6.98 5.70 -11.78
C HIS A 106 7.99 4.70 -12.36
N ASP A 107 8.79 4.04 -11.52
CA ASP A 107 9.76 3.07 -12.02
C ASP A 107 9.04 1.86 -12.64
N GLN A 108 9.60 1.36 -13.75
CA GLN A 108 8.96 0.31 -14.53
C GLN A 108 8.61 -0.93 -13.71
N ALA A 109 9.48 -1.34 -12.80
CA ALA A 109 9.27 -2.57 -12.05
C ALA A 109 8.15 -2.45 -11.00
N THR A 110 8.00 -1.29 -10.35
CA THR A 110 6.84 -1.02 -9.49
C THR A 110 5.55 -1.03 -10.31
N ILE A 111 5.56 -0.39 -11.48
CA ILE A 111 4.40 -0.34 -12.38
C ILE A 111 4.03 -1.75 -12.88
N GLU A 112 5.01 -2.62 -13.17
CA GLU A 112 4.78 -4.01 -13.54
C GLU A 112 4.12 -4.82 -12.42
N VAL A 113 4.50 -4.60 -11.15
CA VAL A 113 3.84 -5.23 -9.99
C VAL A 113 2.38 -4.77 -9.86
N VAL A 114 2.12 -3.47 -9.97
CA VAL A 114 0.74 -2.94 -9.95
C VAL A 114 -0.06 -3.48 -11.14
N PHE A 115 0.54 -3.56 -12.33
CA PHE A 115 -0.09 -4.10 -13.52
C PHE A 115 -0.50 -5.57 -13.34
N ARG A 116 0.37 -6.39 -12.74
CA ARG A 116 0.06 -7.80 -12.43
C ARG A 116 -1.19 -7.94 -11.55
N ARG A 117 -1.36 -7.06 -10.55
CA ARG A 117 -2.58 -7.02 -9.73
C ARG A 117 -3.77 -6.51 -10.53
N PHE A 118 -3.57 -5.45 -11.32
CA PHE A 118 -4.58 -4.84 -12.18
C PHE A 118 -5.23 -5.84 -13.14
N VAL A 119 -4.44 -6.65 -13.85
CA VAL A 119 -5.01 -7.61 -14.81
C VAL A 119 -5.47 -8.90 -14.16
N GLY A 120 -4.97 -9.23 -12.97
CA GLY A 120 -5.30 -10.43 -12.21
C GLY A 120 -4.22 -11.49 -12.31
N HIS A 121 -3.53 -11.77 -11.22
CA HIS A 121 -2.39 -12.69 -11.18
C HIS A 121 -2.76 -14.18 -11.29
N GLU A 122 -3.99 -14.56 -10.95
CA GLU A 122 -4.50 -15.93 -11.10
C GLU A 122 -5.07 -16.18 -12.51
N GLY A 123 -5.17 -15.13 -13.33
CA GLY A 123 -5.73 -15.18 -14.66
C GLY A 123 -6.61 -13.95 -14.98
N PRO A 124 -7.01 -13.79 -16.25
CA PRO A 124 -7.89 -12.71 -16.65
C PRO A 124 -9.29 -12.86 -16.02
N ASN A 125 -9.85 -11.75 -15.54
CA ASN A 125 -11.25 -11.69 -15.12
C ASN A 125 -12.19 -11.60 -16.34
N ALA A 126 -12.21 -12.68 -17.12
CA ALA A 126 -12.94 -12.77 -18.38
C ALA A 126 -14.44 -12.99 -18.15
N LYS A 127 -15.26 -12.17 -18.81
CA LYS A 127 -16.73 -12.29 -18.79
C LYS A 127 -17.25 -13.11 -19.96
N ALA A 128 -18.45 -13.67 -19.79
CA ALA A 128 -19.06 -14.54 -20.78
C ALA A 128 -19.31 -13.83 -22.12
N ASN A 129 -19.56 -12.52 -22.08
CA ASN A 129 -19.69 -11.69 -23.28
C ASN A 129 -19.23 -10.25 -23.02
N THR A 130 -19.07 -9.50 -24.12
CA THR A 130 -18.63 -8.10 -24.11
C THR A 130 -19.58 -7.17 -23.36
N ALA A 131 -20.89 -7.41 -23.43
CA ALA A 131 -21.88 -6.59 -22.74
C ALA A 131 -21.73 -6.67 -21.21
N GLN A 132 -21.42 -7.85 -20.67
CA GLN A 132 -21.13 -8.02 -19.25
C GLN A 132 -19.78 -7.40 -18.86
N ALA A 133 -18.76 -7.54 -19.70
CA ALA A 133 -17.44 -6.95 -19.46
C ALA A 133 -17.51 -5.41 -19.38
N ASP A 134 -18.30 -4.78 -20.25
CA ASP A 134 -18.41 -3.33 -20.38
C ASP A 134 -19.52 -2.72 -19.49
N SER A 135 -20.21 -3.53 -18.68
CA SER A 135 -21.30 -3.09 -17.81
C SER A 135 -20.80 -2.38 -16.55
N ASP A 136 -21.43 -1.25 -16.22
CA ASP A 136 -21.16 -0.47 -14.99
C ASP A 136 -21.95 -0.96 -13.77
N SER A 137 -22.98 -1.79 -13.96
CA SER A 137 -23.92 -2.17 -12.89
C SER A 137 -23.44 -3.30 -11.98
N LEU A 138 -22.26 -3.86 -12.26
CA LEU A 138 -21.70 -5.01 -11.53
C LEU A 138 -20.64 -4.54 -10.53
N ASN A 139 -20.96 -4.61 -9.23
CA ASN A 139 -20.01 -4.37 -8.14
C ASN A 139 -19.17 -5.63 -7.87
N GLU A 140 -18.18 -5.87 -8.73
CA GLU A 140 -17.34 -7.09 -8.71
C GLU A 140 -16.01 -6.93 -7.99
N TYR A 141 -15.65 -5.71 -7.61
CA TYR A 141 -14.35 -5.41 -7.01
C TYR A 141 -14.41 -5.36 -5.47
N SER A 142 -15.48 -5.85 -4.87
CA SER A 142 -15.71 -5.81 -3.41
C SER A 142 -14.60 -6.49 -2.60
N THR A 143 -13.94 -7.50 -3.17
CA THR A 143 -12.79 -8.18 -2.52
C THR A 143 -11.44 -7.59 -2.90
N GLY A 144 -11.33 -6.83 -4.00
CA GLY A 144 -10.05 -6.36 -4.54
C GLY A 144 -9.13 -7.45 -5.09
N MET A 145 -9.54 -8.72 -5.07
CA MET A 145 -8.69 -9.87 -5.45
C MET A 145 -8.75 -10.20 -6.95
N VAL A 146 -9.82 -9.79 -7.63
CA VAL A 146 -10.00 -10.02 -9.07
C VAL A 146 -9.37 -8.88 -9.88
N GLY A 147 -8.85 -9.21 -11.06
CA GLY A 147 -8.38 -8.23 -12.03
C GLY A 147 -9.52 -7.42 -12.66
N VAL A 148 -9.15 -6.43 -13.48
CA VAL A 148 -10.07 -5.64 -14.28
C VAL A 148 -10.95 -6.56 -15.14
N LYS A 149 -12.24 -6.23 -15.24
CA LYS A 149 -13.18 -6.96 -16.10
C LYS A 149 -12.71 -6.95 -17.55
N MET A 150 -12.70 -8.12 -18.17
CA MET A 150 -12.28 -8.28 -19.56
C MET A 150 -13.33 -9.00 -20.40
N ALA A 151 -13.51 -8.56 -21.64
CA ALA A 151 -14.15 -9.36 -22.66
C ALA A 151 -13.11 -10.36 -23.19
N ARG A 152 -13.42 -11.66 -23.07
CA ARG A 152 -12.52 -12.74 -23.51
C ARG A 152 -12.14 -12.59 -24.98
N GLU A 153 -13.15 -12.34 -25.81
CA GLU A 153 -13.01 -12.16 -27.25
C GLU A 153 -13.80 -10.92 -27.69
N ARG A 154 -13.15 -10.03 -28.44
CA ARG A 154 -13.79 -8.88 -29.07
C ARG A 154 -13.40 -8.85 -30.54
N LYS A 155 -14.38 -8.99 -31.43
CA LYS A 155 -14.19 -8.85 -32.88
C LYS A 155 -14.34 -7.37 -33.28
N ILE A 156 -13.31 -6.82 -33.91
CA ILE A 156 -13.29 -5.46 -34.45
C ILE A 156 -12.80 -5.55 -35.90
N GLY A 157 -13.70 -5.26 -36.85
CA GLY A 157 -13.48 -5.59 -38.26
C GLY A 157 -13.23 -7.09 -38.46
N ASP A 158 -12.11 -7.41 -39.11
CA ASP A 158 -11.67 -8.79 -39.36
C ASP A 158 -10.74 -9.36 -38.28
N LYS A 159 -10.38 -8.56 -37.27
CA LYS A 159 -9.46 -8.97 -36.19
C LYS A 159 -10.24 -9.37 -34.94
N ILE A 160 -9.74 -10.39 -34.25
CA ILE A 160 -10.21 -10.80 -32.93
C ILE A 160 -9.14 -10.43 -31.92
N TYR A 161 -9.53 -9.64 -30.93
CA TYR A 161 -8.69 -9.25 -29.81
C TYR A 161 -9.11 -10.04 -28.57
N MET A 162 -8.11 -10.58 -27.87
CA MET A 162 -8.31 -11.37 -26.65
C MET A 162 -8.16 -10.50 -25.41
N ASN A 163 -8.89 -10.81 -24.35
CA ASN A 163 -8.74 -10.20 -23.02
C ASN A 163 -8.76 -8.66 -23.09
N THR A 164 -9.82 -8.12 -23.68
CA THR A 164 -9.97 -6.67 -23.88
C THR A 164 -10.73 -6.00 -22.74
N PHE A 165 -10.40 -4.75 -22.44
CA PHE A 165 -11.06 -3.95 -21.41
C PHE A 165 -11.17 -2.49 -21.86
N THR A 166 -12.12 -1.75 -21.29
CA THR A 166 -12.28 -0.32 -21.60
C THR A 166 -11.32 0.53 -20.78
N GLY A 167 -10.93 1.70 -21.29
CA GLY A 167 -10.13 2.66 -20.53
C GLY A 167 -10.82 3.14 -19.26
N LYS A 168 -12.16 3.30 -19.31
CA LYS A 168 -12.96 3.56 -18.09
C LYS A 168 -12.80 2.43 -17.06
N ALA A 169 -12.92 1.17 -17.48
CA ALA A 169 -12.77 0.04 -16.56
C ALA A 169 -11.38 -0.01 -15.92
N SER A 170 -10.34 0.43 -16.63
CA SER A 170 -8.98 0.54 -16.06
C SER A 170 -8.93 1.49 -14.88
N VAL A 171 -9.51 2.68 -15.06
CA VAL A 171 -9.59 3.72 -14.04
C VAL A 171 -10.46 3.26 -12.88
N ASP A 172 -11.57 2.59 -13.17
CA ASP A 172 -12.47 2.09 -12.13
C ASP A 172 -11.78 1.07 -11.24
N TRP A 173 -11.08 0.09 -11.82
CA TRP A 173 -10.35 -0.89 -11.03
C TRP A 173 -9.31 -0.23 -10.12
N LEU A 174 -8.52 0.71 -10.66
CA LEU A 174 -7.50 1.41 -9.88
C LEU A 174 -8.11 2.20 -8.71
N MET A 175 -9.24 2.86 -8.95
CA MET A 175 -9.94 3.61 -7.92
C MET A 175 -10.65 2.73 -6.88
N ASP A 176 -11.09 1.51 -7.22
CA ASP A 176 -11.77 0.61 -6.28
C ASP A 176 -10.79 -0.25 -5.48
N CYS A 177 -9.76 -0.77 -6.15
CA CYS A 177 -8.89 -1.83 -5.63
C CYS A 177 -7.57 -1.31 -5.07
N SER A 178 -7.29 0.00 -5.11
CA SER A 178 -6.04 0.57 -4.60
C SER A 178 -6.22 1.77 -3.68
N THR A 179 -5.13 2.22 -3.05
CA THR A 179 -5.10 3.42 -2.22
C THR A 179 -5.21 4.74 -2.99
N MET A 180 -5.41 4.73 -4.32
CA MET A 180 -5.70 5.96 -5.07
C MET A 180 -7.00 6.62 -4.61
N VAL A 181 -7.01 7.94 -4.53
CA VAL A 181 -8.20 8.72 -4.15
C VAL A 181 -8.63 9.70 -5.23
N ASP A 182 -7.79 9.90 -6.24
CA ASP A 182 -8.05 10.80 -7.36
C ASP A 182 -7.89 10.07 -8.70
N LYS A 183 -8.87 10.27 -9.60
CA LYS A 183 -8.86 9.68 -10.95
C LYS A 183 -7.67 10.14 -11.79
N ARG A 184 -7.09 11.31 -11.51
CA ARG A 184 -5.89 11.80 -12.19
C ARG A 184 -4.70 10.87 -11.99
N GLU A 185 -4.54 10.31 -10.80
CA GLU A 185 -3.50 9.32 -10.50
C GLU A 185 -3.75 8.02 -11.29
N ALA A 186 -5.01 7.62 -11.43
CA ALA A 186 -5.36 6.46 -12.24
C ALA A 186 -5.05 6.68 -13.73
N TYR A 187 -5.24 7.90 -14.25
CA TYR A 187 -4.87 8.25 -15.63
C TYR A 187 -3.36 8.17 -15.85
N GLU A 188 -2.58 8.66 -14.89
CA GLU A 188 -1.13 8.59 -14.90
C GLU A 188 -0.64 7.13 -14.88
N MET A 189 -1.15 6.32 -13.95
CA MET A 189 -0.82 4.89 -13.86
C MET A 189 -1.18 4.13 -15.14
N CYS A 190 -2.36 4.34 -15.71
CA CYS A 190 -2.74 3.72 -16.99
C CYS A 190 -1.89 4.21 -18.17
N SER A 191 -1.42 5.46 -18.14
CA SER A 191 -0.48 5.97 -19.13
C SER A 191 0.86 5.24 -19.02
N LEU A 192 1.37 4.99 -17.81
CA LEU A 192 2.58 4.20 -17.59
C LEU A 192 2.42 2.73 -18.03
N PHE A 193 1.26 2.11 -17.80
CA PHE A 193 0.98 0.77 -18.33
C PHE A 193 1.09 0.72 -19.87
N TYR A 194 0.60 1.76 -20.53
CA TYR A 194 0.68 1.90 -21.97
C TYR A 194 2.12 2.19 -22.44
N GLU A 195 2.81 3.15 -21.82
CA GLU A 195 4.18 3.55 -22.16
C GLU A 195 5.19 2.41 -21.98
N PHE A 196 5.04 1.60 -20.93
CA PHE A 196 5.85 0.40 -20.73
C PHE A 196 5.41 -0.79 -21.58
N GLY A 197 4.43 -0.62 -22.46
CA GLY A 197 3.98 -1.62 -23.41
C GLY A 197 3.31 -2.83 -22.77
N LEU A 198 2.72 -2.67 -21.58
CA LEU A 198 1.99 -3.73 -20.87
C LEU A 198 0.56 -3.90 -21.42
N MET A 199 0.00 -2.82 -21.94
CA MET A 199 -1.28 -2.78 -22.64
C MET A 199 -1.16 -1.97 -23.94
N ALA A 200 -2.02 -2.25 -24.90
CA ALA A 200 -2.09 -1.52 -26.16
C ALA A 200 -3.55 -1.31 -26.58
N PRO A 201 -3.87 -0.21 -27.27
CA PRO A 201 -5.22 0.06 -27.73
C PRO A 201 -5.55 -0.85 -28.91
N VAL A 202 -6.82 -1.23 -29.01
CA VAL A 202 -7.31 -2.01 -30.16
C VAL A 202 -7.27 -1.17 -31.45
N GLU A 203 -7.61 0.10 -31.34
CA GLU A 203 -7.57 1.08 -32.42
C GLU A 203 -6.68 2.26 -32.01
N VAL A 204 -5.85 2.75 -32.94
CA VAL A 204 -5.06 3.96 -32.69
C VAL A 204 -6.02 5.15 -32.63
N PHE A 205 -6.03 5.85 -31.50
CA PHE A 205 -6.89 7.01 -31.34
C PHE A 205 -6.38 8.18 -32.19
N PRO A 206 -7.23 8.77 -33.06
CA PRO A 206 -6.84 9.95 -33.83
C PRO A 206 -6.36 11.06 -32.89
N ASN A 207 -5.19 11.63 -33.17
CA ASN A 207 -4.59 12.73 -32.40
C ASN A 207 -4.22 12.42 -30.94
N SER A 208 -4.08 11.15 -30.55
CA SER A 208 -3.62 10.82 -29.19
C SER A 208 -2.72 9.59 -29.14
N ASN A 209 -1.44 9.82 -28.83
CA ASN A 209 -0.51 8.77 -28.40
C ASN A 209 -0.63 8.48 -26.89
N ARG A 210 -1.70 8.92 -26.22
CA ARG A 210 -1.88 8.81 -24.77
C ARG A 210 -3.07 7.93 -24.42
N PHE A 211 -3.06 7.43 -23.19
CA PHE A 211 -4.18 6.69 -22.62
C PHE A 211 -5.48 7.53 -22.62
N GLN A 212 -6.60 6.87 -22.90
CA GLN A 212 -7.94 7.45 -23.00
C GLN A 212 -8.86 6.78 -21.96
N PRO A 213 -9.30 7.50 -20.90
CA PRO A 213 -10.09 6.94 -19.81
C PRO A 213 -11.59 6.86 -20.14
N THR A 214 -11.95 6.36 -21.32
CA THR A 214 -13.35 6.34 -21.79
C THR A 214 -13.87 4.92 -21.99
N LYS A 215 -15.20 4.78 -22.10
CA LYS A 215 -15.83 3.49 -22.45
C LYS A 215 -15.56 3.06 -23.89
N SER A 216 -15.37 4.02 -24.79
CA SER A 216 -15.11 3.76 -26.21
C SER A 216 -13.67 3.40 -26.49
N ALA A 217 -12.74 3.80 -25.61
CA ALA A 217 -11.34 3.41 -25.71
C ALA A 217 -11.16 1.97 -25.24
N ILE A 218 -10.83 1.06 -26.16
CA ILE A 218 -10.63 -0.36 -25.86
C ILE A 218 -9.14 -0.69 -25.90
N TYR A 219 -8.69 -1.45 -24.92
CA TYR A 219 -7.32 -1.93 -24.77
C TYR A 219 -7.28 -3.44 -24.64
N TYR A 220 -6.13 -4.03 -24.95
CA TYR A 220 -5.83 -5.44 -24.70
C TYR A 220 -4.49 -5.57 -23.95
N VAL A 221 -4.31 -6.68 -23.24
CA VAL A 221 -3.03 -7.00 -22.59
C VAL A 221 -2.04 -7.50 -23.64
N THR A 222 -0.91 -6.81 -23.80
CA THR A 222 0.13 -7.23 -24.75
C THR A 222 0.80 -8.52 -24.32
N GLU A 223 1.56 -9.15 -25.21
CA GLU A 223 2.35 -10.34 -24.83
C GLU A 223 3.33 -10.04 -23.68
N LYS A 224 3.92 -8.84 -23.64
CA LYS A 224 4.74 -8.38 -22.51
C LYS A 224 3.90 -8.34 -21.22
N GLY A 225 2.73 -7.70 -21.26
CA GLY A 225 1.82 -7.63 -20.13
C GLY A 225 1.38 -9.01 -19.62
N GLN A 226 1.11 -9.95 -20.54
CA GLN A 226 0.71 -11.32 -20.18
C GLN A 226 1.83 -12.09 -19.48
N ARG A 227 3.10 -11.89 -19.88
CA ARG A 227 4.26 -12.47 -19.17
C ARG A 227 4.41 -11.87 -17.77
N ILE A 228 4.28 -10.55 -17.63
CA ILE A 228 4.35 -9.86 -16.33
C ILE A 228 3.21 -10.31 -15.40
N ALA A 229 2.02 -10.53 -15.95
CA ALA A 229 0.88 -11.05 -15.22
C ALA A 229 1.04 -12.53 -14.80
N GLY A 230 1.99 -13.25 -15.41
CA GLY A 230 2.18 -14.69 -15.20
C GLY A 230 1.21 -15.57 -15.97
N TRP A 231 0.49 -15.04 -16.95
CA TRP A 231 -0.48 -15.81 -17.76
C TRP A 231 0.19 -16.71 -18.79
N ILE A 232 1.36 -16.29 -19.28
CA ILE A 232 2.16 -17.04 -20.25
C ILE A 232 3.59 -17.15 -19.75
N GLN A 233 4.21 -18.31 -19.98
CA GLN A 233 5.59 -18.56 -19.55
C GLN A 233 6.58 -17.74 -20.38
N SER A 234 7.65 -17.27 -19.74
CA SER A 234 8.78 -16.68 -20.46
C SER A 234 9.55 -17.76 -21.21
N PRO A 235 9.94 -17.58 -22.48
CA PRO A 235 10.70 -18.57 -23.25
C PRO A 235 12.01 -19.02 -22.57
N LYS A 236 12.58 -18.18 -21.70
CA LYS A 236 13.80 -18.47 -20.93
C LYS A 236 13.57 -19.37 -19.71
N ALA A 237 12.32 -19.63 -19.31
CA ALA A 237 12.00 -20.44 -18.15
C ALA A 237 12.08 -21.96 -18.43
N SER A 238 12.00 -22.38 -19.69
CA SER A 238 11.67 -23.78 -20.01
C SER A 238 12.83 -24.73 -20.29
N LEU A 239 14.10 -24.41 -20.07
CA LEU A 239 15.17 -25.38 -20.45
C LEU A 239 16.29 -25.66 -19.44
N ASN A 240 16.47 -24.95 -18.32
CA ASN A 240 17.55 -25.28 -17.36
C ASN A 240 17.32 -24.82 -15.90
N GLY A 241 16.16 -24.24 -15.56
CA GLY A 241 15.96 -23.54 -14.28
C GLY A 241 15.79 -24.45 -13.06
N ASP A 242 15.13 -25.59 -13.22
CA ASP A 242 14.69 -26.40 -12.08
C ASP A 242 15.82 -27.26 -11.48
N ALA A 243 16.76 -27.73 -12.31
CA ALA A 243 17.91 -28.49 -11.85
C ALA A 243 19.00 -27.62 -11.19
N ALA A 244 19.18 -26.38 -11.65
CA ALA A 244 20.15 -25.44 -11.08
C ALA A 244 19.67 -24.80 -9.77
N ALA A 245 18.37 -24.51 -9.65
CA ALA A 245 17.77 -23.97 -8.42
C ALA A 245 17.78 -24.98 -7.26
N ALA A 246 17.65 -26.28 -7.56
CA ALA A 246 17.79 -27.34 -6.56
C ALA A 246 19.24 -27.52 -6.07
N ALA A 247 20.24 -27.28 -6.93
CA ALA A 247 21.66 -27.45 -6.59
C ALA A 247 22.25 -26.30 -5.75
N ALA A 248 21.71 -25.08 -5.88
CA ALA A 248 22.12 -23.90 -5.11
C ALA A 248 21.59 -23.88 -3.67
N ASN A 249 20.76 -24.86 -3.28
CA ASN A 249 19.96 -24.85 -2.05
C ASN A 249 20.55 -25.67 -0.88
N ARG A 250 21.85 -26.01 -0.89
CA ARG A 250 22.50 -26.58 0.32
C ARG A 250 22.91 -25.44 1.26
N PRO A 251 22.35 -25.34 2.49
CA PRO A 251 22.76 -24.31 3.42
C PRO A 251 24.20 -24.58 3.91
N ARG A 252 25.11 -23.64 3.68
CA ARG A 252 26.30 -23.50 4.53
C ARG A 252 25.84 -22.79 5.81
N GLU A 253 25.65 -23.56 6.87
CA GLU A 253 25.37 -23.03 8.21
C GLU A 253 26.52 -22.10 8.63
N GLY A 254 26.25 -20.79 8.67
CA GLY A 254 27.21 -19.79 9.16
C GLY A 254 27.14 -18.41 8.51
N THR A 255 26.72 -18.30 7.23
CA THR A 255 26.75 -17.01 6.47
C THR A 255 25.37 -16.44 6.10
N THR A 256 24.29 -17.07 6.56
CA THR A 256 22.91 -16.82 6.09
C THR A 256 22.16 -15.72 6.84
N ARG A 257 22.54 -15.39 8.08
CA ARG A 257 21.79 -14.40 8.89
C ARG A 257 22.02 -12.97 8.40
N ASP A 258 23.28 -12.63 8.09
CA ASP A 258 23.65 -11.29 7.64
C ASP A 258 23.22 -11.02 6.19
N SER A 259 23.14 -12.05 5.35
CA SER A 259 22.62 -11.92 3.99
C SER A 259 21.11 -11.63 3.98
N ASN A 260 20.32 -12.20 4.90
CA ASN A 260 18.90 -11.89 4.99
C ASN A 260 18.64 -10.50 5.57
N ALA A 261 19.48 -10.01 6.49
CA ALA A 261 19.43 -8.61 6.92
C ALA A 261 19.75 -7.64 5.76
N ASN A 262 20.75 -7.97 4.92
CA ASN A 262 21.06 -7.21 3.71
C ASN A 262 19.88 -7.22 2.73
N ARG A 263 19.31 -8.40 2.45
CA ARG A 263 18.11 -8.53 1.61
C ARG A 263 16.93 -7.74 2.16
N MET A 264 16.71 -7.78 3.47
CA MET A 264 15.65 -7.01 4.12
C MET A 264 15.84 -5.50 3.89
N THR A 265 17.08 -5.02 4.00
CA THR A 265 17.42 -3.61 3.71
C THR A 265 17.10 -3.23 2.26
N VAL A 266 17.40 -4.12 1.32
CA VAL A 266 17.08 -3.91 -0.11
C VAL A 266 15.56 -3.93 -0.33
N ILE A 267 14.87 -4.95 0.18
CA ILE A 267 13.41 -5.09 0.09
C ILE A 267 12.70 -3.85 0.63
N ILE A 268 13.13 -3.33 1.77
CA ILE A 268 12.54 -2.13 2.36
C ILE A 268 12.82 -0.90 1.51
N ARG A 269 13.97 -0.76 0.85
CA ARG A 269 14.30 0.46 0.08
C ARG A 269 13.68 0.47 -1.31
N ASP A 270 13.43 -0.69 -1.85
CA ASP A 270 13.00 -0.91 -3.22
C ASP A 270 11.47 -0.98 -3.31
N PRO A 271 10.78 -0.03 -3.97
CA PRO A 271 9.32 0.04 -3.95
C PRO A 271 8.63 -1.23 -4.50
N ALA A 272 9.13 -1.82 -5.59
CA ALA A 272 8.48 -3.01 -6.15
C ALA A 272 8.71 -4.25 -5.26
N LEU A 273 9.90 -4.43 -4.70
CA LEU A 273 10.12 -5.51 -3.74
C LEU A 273 9.28 -5.32 -2.49
N ARG A 274 9.14 -4.07 -2.03
CA ARG A 274 8.30 -3.73 -0.88
C ARG A 274 6.84 -4.09 -1.12
N LEU A 275 6.30 -3.80 -2.31
CA LEU A 275 4.94 -4.21 -2.71
C LEU A 275 4.78 -5.73 -2.65
N LEU A 276 5.69 -6.49 -3.28
CA LEU A 276 5.61 -7.95 -3.31
C LEU A 276 5.77 -8.56 -1.91
N PHE A 277 6.68 -8.01 -1.10
CA PHE A 277 6.91 -8.47 0.26
C PHE A 277 5.71 -8.16 1.16
N ARG A 278 5.07 -7.00 0.99
CA ARG A 278 3.82 -6.66 1.67
C ARG A 278 2.71 -7.66 1.37
N GLU A 279 2.56 -8.06 0.11
CA GLU A 279 1.57 -9.07 -0.29
C GLU A 279 1.85 -10.41 0.38
N PHE A 280 3.11 -10.86 0.38
CA PHE A 280 3.53 -12.06 1.08
C PHE A 280 3.23 -11.99 2.59
N LEU A 281 3.54 -10.86 3.23
CA LEU A 281 3.25 -10.66 4.65
C LEU A 281 1.75 -10.66 4.92
N ARG A 282 0.93 -10.15 4.02
CA ARG A 282 -0.54 -10.18 4.15
C ARG A 282 -1.08 -11.62 4.12
N GLU A 283 -0.61 -12.43 3.17
CA GLU A 283 -0.98 -13.84 3.06
C GLU A 283 -0.54 -14.67 4.28
N THR A 284 0.52 -14.23 4.95
CA THR A 284 1.04 -14.85 6.17
C THR A 284 0.58 -14.17 7.46
N HIS A 285 -0.35 -13.21 7.37
CA HIS A 285 -0.92 -12.46 8.50
C HIS A 285 0.12 -11.70 9.37
N CYS A 286 1.14 -11.15 8.73
CA CYS A 286 2.26 -10.43 9.35
C CYS A 286 2.52 -9.03 8.74
N GLU A 287 1.58 -8.49 7.95
CA GLU A 287 1.71 -7.21 7.23
C GLU A 287 1.94 -6.01 8.16
N GLU A 288 1.43 -6.08 9.38
CA GLU A 288 1.59 -5.05 10.41
C GLU A 288 3.05 -4.79 10.75
N ASN A 289 3.93 -5.79 10.62
CA ASN A 289 5.36 -5.63 10.88
C ASN A 289 6.03 -4.66 9.90
N LEU A 290 5.75 -4.81 8.60
CA LEU A 290 6.27 -3.90 7.59
C LEU A 290 5.64 -2.51 7.72
N SER A 291 4.34 -2.46 8.00
CA SER A 291 3.62 -1.19 8.17
C SER A 291 4.18 -0.40 9.36
N PHE A 292 4.34 -1.05 10.51
CA PHE A 292 5.00 -0.48 11.69
C PHE A 292 6.43 -0.01 11.38
N TYR A 293 7.23 -0.82 10.69
CA TYR A 293 8.60 -0.44 10.34
C TYR A 293 8.65 0.86 9.51
N LEU A 294 7.76 1.00 8.52
CA LEU A 294 7.72 2.17 7.64
C LEU A 294 7.19 3.41 8.36
N ASP A 295 6.11 3.28 9.13
CA ASP A 295 5.56 4.37 9.95
C ASP A 295 6.63 4.91 10.91
N VAL A 296 7.36 4.02 11.60
CA VAL A 296 8.45 4.42 12.49
C VAL A 296 9.63 5.05 11.73
N SER A 297 9.94 4.55 10.51
CA SER A 297 11.01 5.14 9.68
C SER A 297 10.70 6.58 9.30
N GLU A 298 9.45 6.85 8.93
CA GLU A 298 8.95 8.19 8.61
C GLU A 298 9.06 9.11 9.84
N PHE A 299 8.56 8.66 10.99
CA PHE A 299 8.65 9.43 12.24
C PHE A 299 10.10 9.75 12.62
N LEU A 300 10.99 8.74 12.64
CA LEU A 300 12.39 8.94 13.00
C LEU A 300 13.12 9.85 12.00
N GLY A 301 12.78 9.75 10.71
CA GLY A 301 13.29 10.62 9.65
C GLY A 301 12.90 12.09 9.88
N GLY A 302 11.59 12.35 10.03
CA GLY A 302 11.07 13.68 10.30
C GLY A 302 11.59 14.27 11.62
N TYR A 303 11.68 13.45 12.67
CA TYR A 303 12.23 13.86 13.95
C TYR A 303 13.70 14.27 13.85
N LYS A 304 14.54 13.47 13.19
CA LYS A 304 15.96 13.78 12.98
C LYS A 304 16.14 15.06 12.14
N GLN A 305 15.29 15.28 11.13
CA GLN A 305 15.33 16.49 10.31
C GLN A 305 14.96 17.74 11.12
N ALA A 306 13.86 17.69 11.89
CA ALA A 306 13.44 18.80 12.75
C ALA A 306 14.51 19.15 13.80
N LYS A 307 15.11 18.12 14.44
CA LYS A 307 16.20 18.30 15.41
C LYS A 307 17.43 18.95 14.79
N ARG A 308 17.80 18.58 13.56
CA ARG A 308 18.92 19.22 12.81
C ARG A 308 18.63 20.66 12.41
N ALA A 309 17.37 20.97 12.11
CA ALA A 309 16.95 22.31 11.72
C ALA A 309 16.73 23.26 12.92
N ASN A 310 16.96 22.81 14.16
CA ASN A 310 16.58 23.50 15.40
C ASN A 310 15.11 23.98 15.38
N GLN A 311 14.24 23.22 14.70
CA GLN A 311 12.81 23.49 14.68
C GLN A 311 12.13 22.60 15.71
N THR A 312 11.27 23.18 16.54
CA THR A 312 10.41 22.38 17.42
C THR A 312 9.58 21.45 16.53
N PRO A 313 9.70 20.12 16.69
CA PRO A 313 8.95 19.17 15.88
C PRO A 313 7.45 19.48 16.00
N LYS A 314 6.77 19.72 14.88
CA LYS A 314 5.33 20.03 14.90
C LYS A 314 4.60 18.84 15.51
N LEU A 315 3.90 19.08 16.62
CA LEU A 315 3.18 18.06 17.38
C LEU A 315 2.14 17.31 16.52
N GLU A 316 1.63 17.93 15.45
CA GLU A 316 0.71 17.33 14.49
C GLU A 316 1.34 16.15 13.72
N ILE A 317 2.55 16.33 13.19
CA ILE A 317 3.31 15.28 12.47
C ILE A 317 3.63 14.11 13.42
N ILE A 318 3.89 14.43 14.69
CA ILE A 318 4.18 13.46 15.74
C ILE A 318 2.93 12.68 16.14
N ARG A 319 1.75 13.32 16.20
CA ARG A 319 0.49 12.69 16.60
C ARG A 319 -0.01 11.68 15.58
N GLU A 320 0.17 11.92 14.28
CA GLU A 320 -0.27 11.01 13.22
C GLU A 320 0.46 9.66 13.18
N THR A 321 1.68 9.60 13.72
CA THR A 321 2.47 8.35 13.83
C THR A 321 2.41 7.74 15.23
N LEU A 322 2.18 8.55 16.28
CA LEU A 322 2.14 8.10 17.68
C LEU A 322 0.74 7.83 18.24
N ALA A 323 -0.32 7.94 17.46
CA ALA A 323 -1.68 7.78 17.97
C ALA A 323 -1.92 6.37 18.57
N ALA A 324 -1.26 5.32 18.07
CA ALA A 324 -1.26 3.99 18.71
C ALA A 324 -0.55 3.95 20.09
N ALA A 325 0.37 4.89 20.37
CA ALA A 325 1.05 5.05 21.64
C ALA A 325 0.34 6.10 22.52
N TYR A 326 -0.96 5.93 22.75
CA TYR A 326 -1.84 6.86 23.49
C TYR A 326 -1.24 7.41 24.79
N THR A 327 -0.51 6.59 25.55
CA THR A 327 0.16 6.99 26.79
C THR A 327 1.26 8.03 26.56
N LEU A 328 1.96 7.96 25.44
CA LEU A 328 3.02 8.88 25.01
C LEU A 328 2.42 10.17 24.43
N ALA A 329 1.40 10.05 23.57
CA ALA A 329 0.66 11.19 23.03
C ALA A 329 0.00 12.05 24.12
N ALA A 330 -0.49 11.43 25.20
CA ALA A 330 -1.05 12.10 26.36
C ALA A 330 0.01 12.78 27.26
N ARG A 331 1.25 12.27 27.31
CA ARG A 331 2.38 12.95 27.98
C ARG A 331 2.77 14.20 27.20
N MET A 332 2.91 14.10 25.88
CA MET A 332 3.26 15.24 25.02
C MET A 332 2.20 16.34 25.03
N THR A 333 0.92 15.97 25.02
CA THR A 333 -0.19 16.95 25.08
C THR A 333 -0.23 17.72 26.40
N ARG A 334 0.32 17.16 27.50
CA ARG A 334 0.46 17.85 28.79
C ARG A 334 1.71 18.71 28.89
N ALA A 335 2.72 18.48 28.05
CA ALA A 335 3.93 19.29 27.95
C ALA A 335 3.75 20.50 26.99
N VAL A 336 2.53 20.74 26.48
CA VAL A 336 2.23 21.88 25.61
C VAL A 336 2.44 23.18 26.41
N GLY A 337 3.44 23.97 25.99
CA GLY A 337 3.87 25.20 26.69
C GLY A 337 5.21 25.07 27.45
N ASP A 338 5.78 23.87 27.52
CA ASP A 338 7.14 23.61 28.01
C ASP A 338 7.94 22.85 26.93
N ASP A 339 8.60 23.62 26.07
CA ASP A 339 9.33 23.10 24.91
C ASP A 339 10.46 22.13 25.33
N GLU A 340 11.10 22.34 26.49
CA GLU A 340 12.17 21.45 26.98
C GLU A 340 11.62 20.10 27.46
N ALA A 341 10.48 20.09 28.16
CA ALA A 341 9.83 18.84 28.58
C ALA A 341 9.27 18.05 27.38
N MET A 342 8.76 18.76 26.37
CA MET A 342 8.29 18.15 25.12
C MET A 342 9.42 17.50 24.33
N VAL A 343 10.55 18.20 24.14
CA VAL A 343 11.73 17.67 23.45
C VAL A 343 12.31 16.44 24.17
N ARG A 344 12.43 16.48 25.49
CA ARG A 344 12.86 15.32 26.29
C ARG A 344 11.94 14.11 26.09
N SER A 345 10.63 14.33 26.12
CA SER A 345 9.65 13.27 25.88
C SER A 345 9.81 12.69 24.47
N LEU A 346 10.04 13.52 23.46
CA LEU A 346 10.25 13.08 22.07
C LEU A 346 11.54 12.25 21.89
N ASP A 347 12.63 12.62 22.55
CA ASP A 347 13.88 11.85 22.54
C ASP A 347 13.68 10.44 23.16
N GLU A 348 12.91 10.33 24.25
CA GLU A 348 12.54 9.03 24.82
C GLU A 348 11.74 8.19 23.83
N VAL A 349 10.73 8.77 23.17
CA VAL A 349 9.92 8.08 22.17
C VAL A 349 10.76 7.59 21.01
N ALA A 350 11.59 8.47 20.44
CA ALA A 350 12.44 8.14 19.31
C ALA A 350 13.39 6.99 19.65
N THR A 351 13.92 6.95 20.88
CA THR A 351 14.77 5.86 21.34
C THR A 351 14.01 4.53 21.45
N LEU A 352 12.81 4.54 22.02
CA LEU A 352 11.97 3.34 22.12
C LEU A 352 11.56 2.82 20.74
N PHE A 353 11.22 3.73 19.83
CA PHE A 353 10.84 3.42 18.47
C PHE A 353 12.00 2.85 17.65
N ASP A 354 13.21 3.40 17.80
CA ASP A 354 14.41 2.85 17.17
C ASP A 354 14.67 1.41 17.66
N GLN A 355 14.55 1.14 18.96
CA GLN A 355 14.70 -0.22 19.51
C GLN A 355 13.62 -1.19 19.01
N ALA A 356 12.36 -0.75 19.01
CA ALA A 356 11.24 -1.56 18.53
C ALA A 356 11.35 -1.85 17.03
N GLN A 357 11.66 -0.83 16.21
CA GLN A 357 11.89 -0.96 14.78
C GLN A 357 13.03 -1.94 14.49
N ASN A 358 14.15 -1.83 15.21
CA ASN A 358 15.28 -2.77 15.07
C ASN A 358 14.89 -4.21 15.40
N SER A 359 14.00 -4.40 16.37
CA SER A 359 13.49 -5.73 16.75
C SER A 359 12.58 -6.31 15.67
N VAL A 360 11.64 -5.51 15.14
CA VAL A 360 10.73 -5.90 14.06
C VAL A 360 11.50 -6.16 12.75
N PHE A 361 12.52 -5.35 12.45
CA PHE A 361 13.41 -5.59 11.32
C PHE A 361 14.10 -6.95 11.42
N LYS A 362 14.69 -7.26 12.58
CA LYS A 362 15.37 -8.55 12.82
C LYS A 362 14.40 -9.71 12.70
N LEU A 363 13.17 -9.57 13.20
CA LEU A 363 12.10 -10.56 13.08
C LEU A 363 11.76 -10.83 11.60
N MET A 364 11.47 -9.79 10.82
CA MET A 364 11.16 -9.95 9.40
C MET A 364 12.36 -10.53 8.63
N ALA A 365 13.58 -10.09 8.92
CA ALA A 365 14.78 -10.60 8.29
C ALA A 365 15.07 -12.08 8.61
N SER A 366 14.79 -12.53 9.84
CA SER A 366 15.06 -13.91 10.26
C SER A 366 13.95 -14.89 9.86
N ASP A 367 12.69 -14.46 9.89
CA ASP A 367 11.53 -15.34 9.68
C ASP A 367 10.89 -15.15 8.29
N SER A 368 10.55 -13.91 7.94
CA SER A 368 9.74 -13.62 6.74
C SER A 368 10.56 -13.62 5.46
N VAL A 369 11.75 -13.01 5.44
CA VAL A 369 12.60 -12.92 4.24
C VAL A 369 12.97 -14.30 3.68
N PRO A 370 13.43 -15.29 4.48
CA PRO A 370 13.73 -16.61 3.94
C PRO A 370 12.52 -17.30 3.30
N LYS A 371 11.32 -17.08 3.82
CA LYS A 371 10.08 -17.65 3.27
C LYS A 371 9.72 -16.95 1.96
N PHE A 372 9.72 -15.62 1.95
CA PHE A 372 9.51 -14.81 0.75
C PHE A 372 10.45 -15.20 -0.40
N MET A 373 11.73 -15.43 -0.11
CA MET A 373 12.73 -15.81 -1.12
C MET A 373 12.50 -17.21 -1.72
N ARG A 374 11.72 -18.07 -1.06
CA ARG A 374 11.41 -19.43 -1.54
C ARG A 374 10.12 -19.51 -2.35
N GLU A 375 9.31 -18.45 -2.34
CA GLU A 375 8.03 -18.41 -3.04
C GLU A 375 8.24 -18.35 -4.57
N PRO A 376 7.84 -19.39 -5.33
CA PRO A 376 8.10 -19.45 -6.77
C PRO A 376 7.51 -18.28 -7.55
N LYS A 377 6.37 -17.74 -7.08
CA LYS A 377 5.65 -16.63 -7.74
C LYS A 377 6.42 -15.29 -7.74
N TYR A 378 7.46 -15.14 -6.91
CA TYR A 378 8.31 -13.95 -6.84
C TYR A 378 9.71 -14.16 -7.45
N ALA A 379 10.07 -15.40 -7.80
CA ALA A 379 11.41 -15.77 -8.21
C ALA A 379 11.97 -14.96 -9.39
N SER A 380 11.13 -14.61 -10.38
CA SER A 380 11.56 -13.78 -11.52
C SER A 380 12.04 -12.40 -11.06
N VAL A 381 11.24 -11.70 -10.27
CA VAL A 381 11.54 -10.34 -9.82
C VAL A 381 12.73 -10.32 -8.85
N ILE A 382 12.82 -11.34 -7.98
CA ILE A 382 13.94 -11.52 -7.06
C ILE A 382 15.27 -11.68 -7.84
N ARG A 383 15.25 -12.49 -8.90
CA ARG A 383 16.41 -12.73 -9.76
C ARG A 383 16.81 -11.46 -10.52
N ASP A 384 15.84 -10.76 -11.10
CA ASP A 384 16.09 -9.54 -11.88
C ASP A 384 16.71 -8.43 -11.02
N ARG A 385 16.37 -8.36 -9.72
CA ARG A 385 16.97 -7.43 -8.75
C ARG A 385 18.21 -7.98 -8.02
N ASN A 386 18.73 -9.14 -8.45
CA ASN A 386 19.94 -9.78 -7.96
C ASN A 386 20.00 -9.97 -6.42
N LEU A 387 18.85 -10.21 -5.79
CA LEU A 387 18.77 -10.47 -4.33
C LEU A 387 19.44 -11.80 -3.95
N ASP A 388 19.51 -12.74 -4.89
CA ASP A 388 20.07 -14.07 -4.69
C ASP A 388 21.59 -14.03 -4.45
N ALA A 389 22.30 -13.11 -5.10
CA ALA A 389 23.76 -13.04 -5.10
C ALA A 389 24.35 -12.13 -4.01
N MET A 390 23.53 -11.50 -3.16
CA MET A 390 23.99 -10.57 -2.12
C MET A 390 24.82 -11.29 -1.04
N PRO A 391 26.14 -11.02 -0.93
CA PRO A 391 26.96 -11.58 0.14
C PRO A 391 26.61 -10.92 1.48
N GLY A 392 26.74 -11.69 2.56
CA GLY A 392 26.63 -11.17 3.93
C GLY A 392 27.84 -10.31 4.27
N SER A 393 27.77 -9.02 3.97
CA SER A 393 28.68 -8.03 4.56
C SER A 393 27.83 -6.90 5.13
N PHE A 394 27.61 -6.96 6.43
CA PHE A 394 27.01 -5.88 7.20
C PHE A 394 28.16 -5.16 7.89
N ASN A 395 28.54 -3.98 7.38
CA ASN A 395 29.50 -3.12 8.07
C ASN A 395 28.71 -2.16 8.97
N ASN A 396 28.63 -2.48 10.26
CA ASN A 396 27.85 -1.75 11.25
C ASN A 396 28.55 -0.46 11.72
N ASN A 397 29.03 0.37 10.79
CA ASN A 397 29.69 1.64 11.09
C ASN A 397 28.78 2.82 10.77
N ASN A 398 27.73 3.00 11.57
CA ASN A 398 27.09 4.31 11.70
C ASN A 398 26.50 4.56 13.10
N ASN A 399 27.16 4.03 14.14
CA ASN A 399 26.86 4.35 15.55
C ASN A 399 28.15 4.51 16.36
N SER A 400 28.88 5.60 16.12
CA SER A 400 29.79 6.24 17.09
C SER A 400 30.48 7.45 16.46
N ALA A 401 29.77 8.58 16.35
CA ALA A 401 30.42 9.88 16.26
C ALA A 401 29.95 10.72 17.44
N GLY A 402 30.54 10.41 18.60
CA GLY A 402 30.36 11.13 19.85
C GLY A 402 31.47 10.75 20.81
N LEU A 403 32.31 11.74 21.13
CA LEU A 403 33.30 11.82 22.21
C LEU A 403 34.68 11.15 22.00
N ALA A 404 35.63 11.94 21.51
CA ALA A 404 36.99 11.96 22.04
C ALA A 404 37.53 13.40 22.02
N ALA A 405 38.17 13.77 23.11
CA ALA A 405 38.64 15.10 23.51
C ALA A 405 39.51 15.84 22.48
N SER A 406 39.34 17.16 22.37
CA SER A 406 40.24 18.18 22.96
C SER A 406 39.50 19.50 23.08
#